data_AF-A0A822BSR6-F1
#
_entry.id   AF-A0A822BSR6-F1
#
_cell.length_a   1.000
_cell.length_b   1.000
_cell.length_c   1.000
_cell.angle_alpha   90.00
_cell.angle_beta   90.00
_cell.angle_gamma   90.00
#
_symmetry.space_group_name_H-M   'P 1'
#
loop_
_entity.id
_entity.type
_entity.pdbx_description
1 polymer ?
#
loop_
_entity_poly.entity_id
_entity_poly.type
_entity_poly.pdbx_seq_one_letter_code
_entity_poly.pdbx_strand_id
1 'polypeptide(L)'
;NYCNDRQRNVLSVFLKLNSGMPKPIEYTYAIELVRSSGNASNHTVQGTGQFQPGWKNGWKSFYYVEDLASDGFLCPNEDKIKFIFKLRPTTIFEYRKVLEWYLNQMEDKRKHNEHVIARLEQDKKYLERTTSEQRSKIEKIEKRENELQKSLANKRNSREIIANQSCEVTYLKRENESLKRKLSNIAAGQKRRI
;
A
#
# COMPACT_ATOMS: atom_id res chain seq x y z
N ASN A 1 6.60 53.12 -46.26
CA ASN A 1 7.49 52.07 -45.72
C ASN A 1 7.32 51.99 -44.21
N TYR A 2 6.27 51.32 -43.76
CA TYR A 2 6.00 51.15 -42.33
C TYR A 2 6.97 50.09 -41.77
N CYS A 3 7.93 50.54 -40.97
CA CYS A 3 8.69 49.69 -40.07
C CYS A 3 7.72 49.09 -39.05
N ASN A 4 7.15 47.92 -39.37
CA ASN A 4 6.51 47.07 -38.37
C ASN A 4 7.63 46.40 -37.57
N ASP A 5 8.10 47.10 -36.55
CA ASP A 5 8.79 46.50 -35.41
C ASP A 5 7.76 45.71 -34.57
N ARG A 6 7.08 44.75 -35.23
CA ARG A 6 6.32 43.72 -34.52
C ARG A 6 7.37 42.96 -33.73
N GLN A 7 7.30 43.04 -32.41
CA GLN A 7 8.04 42.17 -31.51
C GLN A 7 7.88 40.73 -32.01
N ARG A 8 8.87 40.23 -32.75
CA ARG A 8 8.85 38.88 -33.28
C ARG A 8 8.90 37.96 -32.08
N ASN A 9 7.87 37.13 -31.93
CA ASN A 9 7.83 36.19 -30.83
C ASN A 9 8.90 35.13 -31.05
N VAL A 10 9.75 34.94 -30.04
CA VAL A 10 10.84 33.98 -30.09
C VAL A 10 10.59 32.87 -29.08
N LEU A 11 10.78 31.64 -29.51
CA LEU A 11 10.82 30.48 -28.67
C LEU A 11 12.14 30.47 -27.89
N SER A 12 12.06 30.43 -26.57
CA SER A 12 13.21 30.19 -25.70
C SER A 12 13.20 28.74 -25.21
N VAL A 13 14.36 28.09 -25.18
CA VAL A 13 14.48 26.70 -24.71
C VAL A 13 15.60 26.61 -23.68
N PHE A 14 15.30 26.01 -22.53
CA PHE A 14 16.24 25.83 -21.44
C PHE A 14 16.21 24.40 -20.90
N LEU A 15 17.39 23.88 -20.58
CA LEU A 15 17.60 22.64 -19.86
C LEU A 15 17.85 22.95 -18.38
N LYS A 16 17.18 22.22 -17.51
CA LYS A 16 17.33 22.31 -16.05
C LYS A 16 17.64 20.93 -15.49
N LEU A 17 18.67 20.87 -14.65
CA LEU A 17 18.97 19.67 -13.88
C LEU A 17 18.11 19.66 -12.60
N ASN A 18 17.30 18.62 -12.40
CA ASN A 18 16.44 18.50 -11.21
C ASN A 18 17.17 17.86 -10.03
N SER A 19 18.02 16.87 -10.29
CA SER A 19 18.82 16.16 -9.31
C SER A 19 20.13 15.72 -9.95
N GLY A 20 21.21 15.74 -9.18
CA GLY A 20 22.52 15.34 -9.67
C GLY A 20 23.61 15.68 -8.66
N MET A 21 24.86 15.63 -9.09
CA MET A 21 25.99 16.04 -8.27
C MET A 21 25.78 17.49 -7.78
N PRO A 22 25.98 17.77 -6.47
CA PRO A 22 25.73 19.11 -5.92
C PRO A 22 26.74 20.15 -6.41
N LYS A 23 27.91 19.72 -6.87
CA LYS A 23 28.93 20.58 -7.45
C LYS A 23 28.62 20.85 -8.92
N PRO A 24 28.84 22.08 -9.44
CA PRO A 24 28.69 22.38 -10.85
C PRO A 24 29.60 21.49 -11.70
N ILE A 25 29.05 20.96 -12.80
CA ILE A 25 29.79 20.18 -13.79
C ILE A 25 29.57 20.81 -15.15
N GLU A 26 30.65 20.88 -15.92
CA GLU A 26 30.58 21.38 -17.28
C GLU A 26 30.09 20.29 -18.24
N TYR A 27 29.02 20.61 -18.98
CA TYR A 27 28.51 19.75 -20.05
C TYR A 27 28.47 20.50 -21.36
N THR A 28 28.81 19.78 -22.42
CA THR A 28 28.39 20.12 -23.78
C THR A 28 26.97 19.61 -23.97
N TYR A 29 26.09 20.49 -24.42
CA TYR A 29 24.70 20.18 -24.68
C TYR A 29 24.29 20.67 -26.06
N ALA A 30 23.43 19.90 -26.70
CA ALA A 30 22.81 20.27 -27.97
C ALA A 30 21.30 20.15 -27.84
N ILE A 31 20.59 21.12 -28.41
CA ILE A 31 19.13 21.08 -28.55
C ILE A 31 18.84 21.12 -30.04
N GLU A 32 18.08 20.14 -30.47
CA GLU A 32 17.70 19.90 -31.85
C GLU A 32 16.17 20.00 -31.96
N LEU A 33 15.70 20.94 -32.76
CA LEU A 33 14.31 21.07 -33.15
C LEU A 33 14.10 20.24 -34.43
N VAL A 34 13.29 19.20 -34.28
CA VAL A 34 13.12 18.18 -35.29
C VAL A 34 12.00 18.55 -36.24
N ARG A 35 12.28 18.48 -37.54
CA ARG A 35 11.27 18.73 -38.57
C ARG A 35 10.32 17.54 -38.68
N SER A 36 9.03 17.81 -38.89
CA SER A 36 8.01 16.76 -39.06
C SER A 36 8.19 16.03 -40.39
N SER A 37 8.55 16.77 -41.45
CA SER A 37 8.87 16.23 -42.77
C SER A 37 10.33 15.76 -42.83
N GLY A 38 10.56 14.45 -43.00
CA GLY A 38 11.91 13.84 -42.99
C GLY A 38 12.87 14.23 -44.12
N ASN A 39 12.51 15.19 -44.97
CA ASN A 39 13.27 15.56 -46.18
C ASN A 39 14.22 16.76 -45.97
N ALA A 40 14.22 17.41 -44.81
CA ALA A 40 15.06 18.58 -44.55
C ALA A 40 15.78 18.47 -43.19
N SER A 41 16.87 19.23 -43.05
CA SER A 41 17.72 19.22 -41.85
C SER A 41 17.02 19.82 -40.64
N ASN A 42 17.27 19.23 -39.48
CA ASN A 42 16.80 19.75 -38.19
C ASN A 42 17.57 21.01 -37.77
N HIS A 43 16.92 21.90 -37.02
CA HIS A 43 17.58 23.07 -36.45
C HIS A 43 18.30 22.67 -35.16
N THR A 44 19.63 22.65 -35.17
CA THR A 44 20.44 22.22 -34.01
C THR A 44 21.33 23.35 -33.52
N VAL A 45 21.30 23.60 -32.21
CA VAL A 45 22.22 24.54 -31.55
C VAL A 45 22.98 23.78 -30.47
N GLN A 46 24.31 23.97 -30.44
CA GLN A 46 25.20 23.38 -29.47
C GLN A 46 25.83 24.46 -28.59
N GLY A 47 26.00 24.15 -27.32
CA GLY A 47 26.67 25.01 -26.35
C GLY A 47 27.38 24.21 -25.28
N THR A 48 28.12 24.94 -24.44
CA THR A 48 28.73 24.41 -23.23
C THR A 48 28.22 25.22 -22.06
N GLY A 49 27.91 24.57 -20.95
CA GLY A 49 27.39 25.24 -19.76
C GLY A 49 27.69 24.45 -18.49
N GLN A 50 27.72 25.16 -17.37
CA GLN A 50 27.82 24.54 -16.05
C GLN A 50 26.41 24.15 -15.58
N PHE A 51 26.20 22.86 -15.34
CA PHE A 51 24.96 22.34 -14.81
C PHE A 51 25.10 22.06 -13.32
N GLN A 52 24.17 22.62 -12.56
CA GLN A 52 23.96 22.38 -11.14
C GLN A 52 22.46 22.25 -10.89
N PRO A 53 22.00 21.43 -9.93
CA PRO A 53 20.59 21.39 -9.56
C PRO A 53 20.03 22.79 -9.27
N GLY A 54 18.94 23.15 -9.94
CA GLY A 54 18.31 24.46 -9.82
C GLY A 54 18.75 25.51 -10.85
N TRP A 55 19.89 25.31 -11.53
CA TRP A 55 20.35 26.21 -12.58
C TRP A 55 19.75 25.80 -13.93
N LYS A 56 19.57 26.79 -14.82
CA LYS A 56 19.06 26.57 -16.18
C LYS A 56 20.08 27.06 -17.22
N ASN A 57 20.33 26.24 -18.24
CA ASN A 57 21.20 26.57 -19.37
C ASN A 57 20.41 26.41 -20.66
N GLY A 58 20.57 27.33 -21.61
CA GLY A 58 19.87 27.27 -22.88
C GLY A 58 19.85 28.60 -23.61
N TRP A 59 18.93 28.73 -24.56
CA TRP A 59 18.87 29.85 -25.48
C TRP A 59 17.59 30.66 -25.27
N LYS A 60 17.78 31.95 -24.96
CA LYS A 60 16.68 32.94 -24.90
C LYS A 60 16.04 33.15 -26.27
N SER A 61 16.83 33.04 -27.34
CA SER A 61 16.38 33.19 -28.71
C SER A 61 16.74 31.93 -29.49
N PHE A 62 15.93 30.87 -29.32
CA PHE A 62 16.18 29.57 -29.96
C PHE A 62 15.61 29.51 -31.38
N TYR A 63 14.35 29.90 -31.58
CA TYR A 63 13.72 29.92 -32.91
C TYR A 63 12.59 30.95 -32.99
N TYR A 64 12.31 31.52 -34.17
CA TYR A 64 11.16 32.41 -34.34
C TYR A 64 9.86 31.61 -34.41
N VAL A 65 8.86 32.00 -33.63
CA VAL A 65 7.59 31.26 -33.56
C VAL A 65 6.83 31.33 -34.88
N GLU A 66 6.90 32.46 -35.57
CA GLU A 66 6.25 32.69 -36.86
C GLU A 66 6.74 31.70 -37.94
N ASP A 67 8.01 31.30 -37.85
CA ASP A 67 8.66 30.42 -38.84
C ASP A 67 8.45 28.93 -38.53
N LEU A 68 7.96 28.56 -37.35
CA LEU A 68 7.83 27.14 -36.93
C LEU A 68 6.91 26.33 -37.86
N ALA A 69 5.80 26.93 -38.29
CA ALA A 69 4.82 26.28 -39.16
C ALA A 69 5.29 26.26 -40.62
N SER A 70 5.79 27.39 -41.13
CA SER A 70 6.30 27.48 -42.52
C SER A 70 7.50 26.56 -42.74
N ASP A 71 8.36 26.44 -41.73
CA ASP A 71 9.52 25.56 -41.77
C ASP A 71 9.20 24.13 -41.33
N GLY A 72 7.92 23.73 -41.26
CA GLY A 72 7.53 22.34 -41.07
C GLY A 72 8.03 21.69 -39.77
N PHE A 73 8.37 22.49 -38.75
CA PHE A 73 8.71 22.00 -37.42
C PHE A 73 7.47 21.70 -36.57
N LEU A 74 6.33 22.32 -36.93
CA LEU A 74 5.03 21.99 -36.38
C LEU A 74 4.36 20.90 -37.23
N CYS A 75 3.97 19.78 -36.62
CA CYS A 75 3.13 18.77 -37.28
C CYS A 75 1.69 19.32 -37.41
N PRO A 76 1.18 19.67 -38.61
CA PRO A 76 -0.14 20.33 -38.72
C PRO A 76 -1.30 19.44 -38.26
N ASN A 77 -1.14 18.13 -38.36
CA ASN A 77 -2.17 17.15 -38.00
C ASN A 77 -2.17 16.80 -36.50
N GLU A 78 -1.06 17.06 -35.80
CA GLU A 78 -0.89 16.65 -34.39
C GLU A 78 -0.68 17.83 -33.44
N ASP A 79 -0.46 19.03 -33.96
CA ASP A 79 -0.13 20.24 -33.20
C ASP A 79 1.01 20.00 -32.18
N LYS A 80 2.06 19.33 -32.64
CA LYS A 80 3.23 18.96 -31.83
C LYS A 80 4.51 19.49 -32.43
N ILE A 81 5.43 19.84 -31.55
CA ILE A 81 6.82 20.17 -31.83
C ILE A 81 7.69 19.14 -31.12
N LYS A 82 8.73 18.66 -31.79
CA LYS A 82 9.64 17.66 -31.25
C LYS A 82 11.03 18.25 -31.02
N PHE A 83 11.50 18.13 -29.78
CA PHE A 83 12.88 18.46 -29.42
C PHE A 83 13.65 17.19 -29.09
N ILE A 84 14.90 17.13 -29.53
CA ILE A 84 15.89 16.17 -29.07
C ILE A 84 16.97 16.96 -28.35
N PHE A 85 17.25 16.61 -27.10
CA PHE A 85 18.38 17.16 -26.38
C PHE A 85 19.45 16.08 -26.21
N LYS A 86 20.71 16.50 -26.35
CA LYS A 86 21.88 15.66 -26.16
C LYS A 86 22.74 16.32 -25.09
N LEU A 87 23.20 15.55 -24.11
CA LEU A 87 24.02 16.04 -23.01
C LEU A 87 25.25 15.14 -22.87
N ARG A 88 26.43 15.74 -22.83
CA ARG A 88 27.70 15.02 -22.70
C ARG A 88 28.66 15.80 -21.79
N PRO A 89 29.30 15.17 -20.80
CA PRO A 89 30.38 15.81 -20.06
C PRO A 89 31.50 16.28 -21.00
N THR A 90 32.07 17.45 -20.74
CA THR A 90 33.11 18.01 -21.62
C THR A 90 34.37 17.14 -21.65
N THR A 91 34.66 16.45 -20.55
CA THR A 91 35.83 15.56 -20.42
C THR A 91 35.46 14.21 -19.84
N ILE A 92 36.30 13.20 -20.11
CA ILE A 92 36.20 11.87 -19.49
C ILE A 92 36.35 11.97 -17.97
N PHE A 93 37.14 12.92 -17.48
CA PHE A 93 37.33 13.15 -16.04
C PHE A 93 36.04 13.62 -15.36
N GLU A 94 35.32 14.56 -15.96
CA GLU A 94 34.01 14.99 -15.45
C GLU A 94 32.98 13.85 -15.52
N TYR A 95 32.98 13.06 -16.60
CA TYR A 95 32.13 11.87 -16.69
C TYR A 95 32.41 10.88 -15.56
N ARG A 96 33.69 10.62 -15.27
CA ARG A 96 34.10 9.72 -14.18
C ARG A 96 33.59 10.22 -12.82
N LYS A 97 33.70 11.52 -12.51
CA LYS A 97 33.17 12.09 -11.26
C LYS A 97 31.66 11.90 -11.12
N VAL A 98 30.90 12.10 -12.20
CA VAL A 98 29.45 11.87 -12.21
C VAL A 98 29.14 10.41 -11.90
N LEU A 99 29.84 9.49 -12.56
CA LEU A 99 29.66 8.05 -12.35
C LEU A 99 30.01 7.65 -10.92
N GLU A 100 31.14 8.09 -10.38
CA GLU A 100 31.55 7.81 -8.99
C GLU A 100 30.53 8.35 -7.99
N TRP A 101 30.06 9.58 -8.18
CA TRP A 101 29.00 10.15 -7.36
C TRP A 101 27.73 9.30 -7.42
N TYR A 102 27.29 8.91 -8.61
CA TYR A 102 26.10 8.09 -8.80
C TYR A 102 26.24 6.69 -8.17
N LEU A 103 27.41 6.05 -8.32
CA LEU A 103 27.71 4.77 -7.70
C LEU A 103 27.64 4.87 -6.18
N ASN A 104 28.25 5.89 -5.58
CA ASN A 104 28.19 6.10 -4.14
C ASN A 104 26.74 6.28 -3.66
N GLN A 105 25.92 7.05 -4.38
CA GLN A 105 24.49 7.19 -4.07
C GLN A 105 23.73 5.87 -4.15
N MET A 106 24.06 5.02 -5.12
CA MET A 106 23.43 3.69 -5.25
C MET A 106 23.89 2.74 -4.14
N GLU A 107 25.16 2.80 -3.74
CA GLU A 107 25.67 2.03 -2.62
C GLU A 107 25.04 2.44 -1.29
N ASP A 108 24.89 3.74 -1.04
CA ASP A 108 24.24 4.26 0.16
C ASP A 108 22.78 3.83 0.24
N LYS A 109 22.05 3.89 -0.88
CA LYS A 109 20.67 3.38 -0.97
C LYS A 109 20.60 1.88 -0.75
N ARG A 110 21.53 1.10 -1.34
CA ARG A 110 21.60 -0.35 -1.13
C ARG A 110 21.81 -0.67 0.35
N LYS A 111 22.80 -0.04 0.99
CA LYS A 111 23.08 -0.21 2.42
C LYS A 111 21.86 0.17 3.26
N HIS A 112 21.21 1.30 2.97
CA HIS A 112 20.00 1.70 3.67
C HIS A 112 18.90 0.64 3.56
N ASN A 113 18.64 0.14 2.34
CA ASN A 113 17.65 -0.90 2.10
C ASN A 113 17.99 -2.20 2.83
N GLU A 114 19.27 -2.60 2.87
CA GLU A 114 19.72 -3.77 3.64
C GLU A 114 19.41 -3.62 5.13
N HIS A 115 19.63 -2.42 5.70
CA HIS A 115 19.25 -2.15 7.10
C HIS A 115 17.74 -2.21 7.33
N VAL A 116 16.95 -1.68 6.39
CA VAL A 116 15.48 -1.74 6.46
C VAL A 116 15.00 -3.19 6.39
N ILE A 117 15.55 -4.00 5.48
CA ILE A 117 15.22 -5.43 5.35
C ILE A 117 15.54 -6.17 6.64
N ALA A 118 16.76 -6.02 7.18
CA ALA A 118 17.16 -6.69 8.42
C ALA A 118 16.24 -6.34 9.60
N ARG A 119 15.84 -5.06 9.71
CA ARG A 119 14.87 -4.62 10.72
C ARG A 119 13.51 -5.30 10.54
N LEU A 120 12.99 -5.31 9.31
CA LEU A 120 11.70 -5.93 9.01
C LEU A 120 11.71 -7.45 9.28
N GLU A 121 12.83 -8.13 9.03
CA GLU A 121 13.00 -9.55 9.36
C GLU A 121 12.97 -9.80 10.87
N GLN A 122 13.61 -8.92 11.65
CA GLN A 122 13.55 -8.99 13.11
C GLN A 122 12.13 -8.77 13.63
N ASP A 123 11.43 -7.75 13.11
CA ASP A 123 10.05 -7.44 13.49
C ASP A 123 9.11 -8.59 13.13
N LYS A 124 9.27 -9.18 11.94
CA LYS A 124 8.53 -10.38 11.51
C LYS A 124 8.73 -11.54 12.49
N LYS A 125 9.97 -11.83 12.87
CA LYS A 125 10.30 -12.91 13.81
C LYS A 125 9.69 -12.68 15.20
N TYR A 126 9.67 -11.43 15.66
CA TYR A 126 9.02 -11.07 16.91
C TYR A 126 7.50 -11.30 16.83
N LEU A 127 6.86 -10.85 15.75
CA LEU A 127 5.42 -11.02 15.53
C LEU A 127 5.02 -12.50 15.43
N GLU A 128 5.81 -13.34 14.78
CA GLU A 128 5.56 -14.79 14.70
C GLU A 128 5.58 -15.45 16.09
N ARG A 129 6.50 -15.03 16.96
CA ARG A 129 6.57 -15.53 18.35
C ARG A 129 5.35 -15.09 19.16
N THR A 130 5.01 -13.81 19.15
CA THR A 130 3.85 -13.32 19.90
C THR A 130 2.54 -13.90 19.40
N THR A 131 2.41 -14.08 18.07
CA THR A 131 1.24 -14.73 17.45
C THR A 131 1.12 -16.18 17.87
N SER A 132 2.22 -16.95 17.87
CA SER A 132 2.20 -18.35 18.31
C SER A 132 1.89 -18.50 19.80
N GLU A 133 2.44 -17.63 20.65
CA GLU A 133 2.11 -17.56 22.08
C GLU A 133 0.62 -17.24 22.30
N GLN A 134 0.07 -16.25 21.59
CA GLN A 134 -1.35 -15.91 21.68
C GLN A 134 -2.25 -17.05 21.23
N ARG A 135 -1.92 -17.73 20.11
CA ARG A 135 -2.66 -18.91 19.64
C ARG A 135 -2.70 -20.02 20.68
N SER A 136 -1.57 -20.31 21.35
CA SER A 136 -1.52 -21.32 22.41
C SER A 136 -2.39 -20.97 23.63
N LYS A 137 -2.52 -19.68 23.96
CA LYS A 137 -3.38 -19.20 25.04
C LYS A 137 -4.85 -19.34 24.66
N ILE A 138 -5.21 -18.97 23.43
CA ILE A 138 -6.56 -19.12 22.88
C ILE A 138 -6.99 -20.58 22.91
N GLU A 139 -6.14 -21.50 22.44
CA GLU A 139 -6.44 -22.94 22.44
C GLU A 139 -6.72 -23.50 23.84
N LYS A 140 -5.96 -23.05 24.85
CA LYS A 140 -6.20 -23.44 26.25
C LYS A 140 -7.55 -22.91 26.78
N ILE A 141 -7.93 -21.70 26.40
CA ILE A 141 -9.22 -21.11 26.77
C ILE A 141 -10.35 -21.89 26.10
N GLU A 142 -10.27 -22.13 24.79
CA GLU A 142 -11.26 -22.90 24.03
C GLU A 142 -11.46 -24.31 24.61
N LYS A 143 -10.38 -24.98 25.01
CA LYS A 143 -10.47 -26.29 25.67
C LYS A 143 -11.23 -26.22 27.01
N ARG A 144 -10.90 -25.22 27.84
CA ARG A 144 -11.56 -25.00 29.14
C ARG A 144 -13.05 -24.67 28.95
N GLU A 145 -13.39 -23.85 27.95
CA GLU A 145 -14.77 -23.50 27.62
C GLU A 145 -15.56 -24.74 27.19
N ASN A 146 -14.99 -25.58 26.32
CA ASN A 146 -15.61 -26.83 25.89
C ASN A 146 -15.85 -27.80 27.07
N GLU A 147 -14.90 -27.92 28.00
CA GLU A 147 -15.06 -28.72 29.22
C GLU A 147 -16.16 -28.16 30.12
N LEU A 148 -16.20 -26.84 30.31
CA LEU A 148 -17.25 -26.17 31.08
C LEU A 148 -18.64 -26.37 30.44
N GLN A 149 -18.76 -26.24 29.12
CA GLN A 149 -20.02 -26.49 28.42
C GLN A 149 -20.52 -27.92 28.61
N LYS A 150 -19.63 -28.92 28.50
CA LYS A 150 -19.97 -30.32 28.79
C LYS A 150 -20.43 -30.51 30.25
N SER A 151 -19.73 -29.90 31.19
CA SER A 151 -20.10 -29.98 32.62
C SER A 151 -21.46 -29.35 32.90
N LEU A 152 -21.78 -28.22 32.24
CA LEU A 152 -23.06 -27.52 32.35
C LEU A 152 -24.20 -28.33 31.74
N ALA A 153 -23.99 -28.95 30.58
CA ALA A 153 -24.95 -29.84 29.93
C ALA A 153 -25.28 -31.05 30.83
N ASN A 154 -24.26 -31.71 31.39
CA ASN A 154 -24.48 -32.80 32.35
C ASN A 154 -25.25 -32.35 33.59
N LYS A 155 -24.89 -31.20 34.18
CA LYS A 155 -25.58 -30.68 35.37
C LYS A 155 -27.05 -30.32 35.09
N ARG A 156 -27.37 -29.82 33.90
CA ARG A 156 -28.76 -29.60 33.46
C ARG A 156 -29.53 -30.92 33.37
N ASN A 157 -28.96 -31.92 32.69
CA ASN A 157 -29.58 -33.24 32.55
C ASN A 157 -29.84 -33.90 33.92
N SER A 158 -28.87 -33.87 34.84
CA SER A 158 -29.06 -34.41 36.20
C SER A 158 -30.18 -33.71 36.97
N ARG A 159 -30.31 -32.38 36.86
CA ARG A 159 -31.39 -31.63 37.51
C ARG A 159 -32.77 -32.01 36.95
N GLU A 160 -32.86 -32.25 35.66
CA GLU A 160 -34.09 -32.65 34.97
C GLU A 160 -34.54 -34.06 35.43
N ILE A 161 -33.62 -35.01 35.55
CA ILE A 161 -33.89 -36.35 36.09
C ILE A 161 -34.41 -36.27 37.54
N ILE A 162 -33.75 -35.49 38.40
CA ILE A 162 -34.14 -35.34 39.81
C ILE A 162 -35.53 -34.69 39.91
N ALA A 163 -35.82 -33.68 39.09
CA ALA A 163 -37.12 -33.02 39.07
C ALA A 163 -38.24 -34.00 38.67
N ASN A 164 -38.00 -34.85 37.68
CA ASN A 164 -38.96 -35.85 37.23
C ASN A 164 -39.20 -36.93 38.30
N GLN A 165 -38.15 -37.47 38.91
CA GLN A 165 -38.27 -38.44 40.01
C GLN A 165 -39.01 -37.86 41.21
N SER A 166 -38.75 -36.60 41.57
CA SER A 166 -39.44 -35.93 42.66
C SER A 166 -40.95 -35.76 42.41
N CYS A 167 -41.33 -35.42 41.17
CA CYS A 167 -42.73 -35.35 40.74
C CYS A 167 -43.43 -36.72 40.83
N GLU A 168 -42.75 -37.78 40.42
CA GLU A 168 -43.27 -39.15 40.47
C GLU A 168 -43.48 -39.64 41.91
N VAL A 169 -42.50 -39.38 42.80
CA VAL A 169 -42.63 -39.70 44.23
C VAL A 169 -43.78 -38.93 44.88
N THR A 170 -43.95 -37.65 44.53
CA THR A 170 -45.07 -36.85 45.07
C THR A 170 -46.42 -37.33 44.55
N TYR A 171 -46.52 -37.73 43.28
CA TYR A 171 -47.71 -38.34 42.71
C TYR A 171 -48.08 -39.64 43.45
N LEU A 172 -47.14 -40.58 43.57
CA LEU A 172 -47.36 -41.86 44.24
C LEU A 172 -47.72 -41.69 45.71
N LYS A 173 -47.11 -40.73 46.43
CA LYS A 173 -47.49 -40.40 47.82
C LYS A 173 -48.95 -39.96 47.92
N ARG A 174 -49.42 -39.09 47.02
CA ARG A 174 -50.82 -38.63 47.01
C ARG A 174 -51.78 -39.78 46.71
N GLU A 175 -51.42 -40.66 45.77
CA GLU A 175 -52.21 -41.84 45.43
C GLU A 175 -52.31 -42.82 46.60
N ASN A 176 -51.18 -43.08 47.29
CA ASN A 176 -51.14 -43.92 48.49
C ASN A 176 -52.00 -43.35 49.62
N GLU A 177 -51.95 -42.03 49.85
CA GLU A 177 -52.83 -41.37 50.81
C GLU A 177 -54.31 -41.51 50.43
N SER A 178 -54.65 -41.35 49.15
CA SER A 178 -56.00 -41.54 48.64
C SER A 178 -56.49 -42.98 48.90
N LEU A 179 -55.65 -43.98 48.62
CA LEU A 179 -55.95 -45.39 48.89
C LEU A 179 -56.09 -45.68 50.40
N LYS A 180 -55.22 -45.13 51.25
CA LYS A 180 -55.34 -45.24 52.71
C LYS A 180 -56.65 -44.66 53.22
N ARG A 181 -57.09 -43.51 52.70
CA ARG A 181 -58.39 -42.91 53.03
C ARG A 181 -59.54 -43.82 52.60
N LYS A 182 -59.49 -44.38 51.38
CA LYS A 182 -60.49 -45.35 50.90
C LYS A 182 -60.57 -46.60 51.79
N LEU A 183 -59.43 -47.20 52.14
CA LEU A 183 -59.37 -48.38 53.02
C LEU A 183 -59.87 -48.09 54.43
N SER A 184 -59.52 -46.93 55.01
CA SER A 184 -60.04 -46.48 56.31
C SER A 184 -61.57 -46.38 56.30
N ASN A 185 -62.14 -45.78 55.25
CA ASN A 185 -63.58 -45.67 55.11
C ASN A 185 -64.28 -47.04 54.98
N ILE A 186 -63.65 -48.00 54.29
CA ILE A 186 -64.15 -49.38 54.19
C ILE A 186 -64.11 -50.07 55.56
N ALA A 187 -63.00 -49.97 56.29
CA ALA A 187 -62.85 -50.56 57.62
C ALA A 187 -63.84 -49.94 58.64
N ALA A 188 -64.10 -48.63 58.55
CA ALA A 188 -65.10 -47.96 59.37
C ALA A 188 -66.55 -48.37 59.01
N GLY A 189 -66.79 -48.73 57.74
CA GLY A 189 -68.08 -49.26 57.28
C GLY A 189 -68.37 -50.68 57.78
N GLN A 190 -67.36 -51.54 57.91
CA GLN A 190 -67.50 -52.89 58.45
C GLN A 190 -67.81 -52.91 59.97
N LYS A 191 -67.34 -51.93 60.74
CA LYS A 191 -67.64 -51.80 62.18
C LYS A 191 -69.07 -51.34 62.51
N ARG A 192 -69.86 -50.86 61.53
CA ARG A 192 -71.27 -50.45 61.75
C ARG A 192 -72.29 -51.53 61.38
N ARG A 193 -71.85 -52.77 61.12
CA ARG A 193 -72.68 -53.88 60.62
C ARG A 193 -72.77 -55.08 61.58
N ILE A 194 -72.40 -54.91 62.84
CA ILE A 194 -72.56 -55.91 63.93
C ILE A 194 -73.31 -55.25 65.07
#